data_AF-A0A7Y6GHS9-F1
#
_entry.id   AF-A0A7Y6GHS9-F1
#
_cell.length_a   1.000
_cell.length_b   1.000
_cell.length_c   1.000
_cell.angle_alpha   90.00
_cell.angle_beta   90.00
_cell.angle_gamma   90.00
#
_symmetry.space_group_name_H-M   'P 1'
#
loop_
_entity.id
_entity.type
_entity.pdbx_description
1 polymer ?
#
loop_
_entity_poly.entity_id
_entity_poly.type
_entity_poly.pdbx_seq_one_letter_code
_entity_poly.pdbx_strand_id
1 'polypeptide(L)'
;MSTDGFPWEDIGTVSTAALGAIATVGAWLAARRSAATAETLTRMERDRRHEERRPQLELSMESRFQDHSILNVHLAGPDELGVVEFVSIRVEDDDKDRSNLTPGGATAEDISNHVWGPFRFTPRADNADEHGRALGSFALRVGRGRPFQMERTRPGLWMEGKTIETWQDEYRGHPIRLVITCRVGDEEWVLARRLPNEPY
;
A
#
# COMPACT_ATOMS: atom_id res chain seq x y z
N MET A 1 -5.15 65.03 -75.85
CA MET A 1 -3.76 64.96 -75.36
C MET A 1 -3.84 65.23 -73.87
N SER A 2 -4.06 64.21 -73.03
CA SER A 2 -3.03 63.31 -72.43
C SER A 2 -2.05 64.13 -71.59
N THR A 3 -1.86 63.90 -70.29
CA THR A 3 -1.90 62.64 -69.51
C THR A 3 -1.89 62.92 -67.99
N ASP A 4 -2.48 61.98 -67.22
CA ASP A 4 -2.11 61.45 -65.89
C ASP A 4 -2.05 62.40 -64.67
N GLY A 5 -2.48 62.05 -63.46
CA GLY A 5 -2.85 60.78 -62.81
C GLY A 5 -2.52 60.94 -61.31
N PHE A 6 -3.47 60.62 -60.40
CA PHE A 6 -3.26 60.61 -58.94
C PHE A 6 -2.22 59.53 -58.54
N PRO A 7 -1.46 59.68 -57.42
CA PRO A 7 -1.99 59.14 -56.16
C PRO A 7 -1.60 59.91 -54.87
N TRP A 8 -2.60 60.00 -54.01
CA TRP A 8 -2.54 59.86 -52.56
C TRP A 8 -1.63 58.67 -52.18
N GLU A 9 -0.67 58.87 -51.26
CA GLU A 9 -0.22 57.89 -50.25
C GLU A 9 1.10 58.33 -49.63
N ASP A 10 1.05 58.72 -48.35
CA ASP A 10 2.14 58.44 -47.41
C ASP A 10 1.48 58.29 -46.02
N ILE A 11 0.64 57.26 -45.89
CA ILE A 11 0.32 56.69 -44.59
C ILE A 11 1.52 55.82 -44.23
N GLY A 12 2.41 56.35 -43.41
CA GLY A 12 3.56 55.62 -42.90
C GLY A 12 3.11 54.31 -42.25
N THR A 13 3.45 53.20 -42.89
CA THR A 13 3.32 51.85 -42.33
C THR A 13 4.25 51.76 -41.12
N VAL A 14 3.71 51.98 -39.92
CA VAL A 14 4.42 51.65 -38.68
C VAL A 14 4.69 50.15 -38.71
N SER A 15 5.97 49.80 -38.74
CA SER A 15 6.46 48.44 -38.90
C SER A 15 5.95 47.53 -37.77
N THR A 16 4.90 46.75 -38.04
CA THR A 16 4.36 45.71 -37.16
C THR A 16 5.25 44.46 -37.08
N ALA A 17 6.55 44.59 -37.30
CA ALA A 17 7.51 43.49 -37.26
C ALA A 17 8.32 43.41 -35.96
N ALA A 18 8.41 44.49 -35.18
CA ALA A 18 9.22 44.51 -33.95
C ALA A 18 8.44 44.10 -32.68
N LEU A 19 7.11 44.23 -32.67
CA LEU A 19 6.27 43.78 -31.54
C LEU A 19 6.13 42.25 -31.46
N GLY A 20 6.43 41.53 -32.54
CA GLY A 20 6.33 40.07 -32.60
C GLY A 20 7.43 39.33 -31.84
N ALA A 21 8.67 39.82 -31.87
CA ALA A 21 9.82 39.12 -31.28
C ALA A 21 9.82 39.12 -29.74
N ILE A 22 9.39 40.23 -29.12
CA ILE A 22 9.25 40.33 -27.67
C ILE A 22 8.05 39.47 -27.20
N ALA A 23 6.95 39.48 -27.99
CA ALA A 23 5.78 38.66 -27.70
C ALA A 23 6.07 37.16 -27.81
N THR A 24 6.88 36.71 -28.78
CA THR A 24 7.22 35.28 -28.95
C THR A 24 8.18 34.76 -27.86
N VAL A 25 9.18 35.56 -27.45
CA VAL A 25 10.05 35.19 -26.31
C VAL A 25 9.27 35.16 -25.00
N GLY A 26 8.39 36.15 -24.78
CA GLY A 26 7.48 36.18 -23.64
C GLY A 26 6.54 34.98 -23.61
N ALA A 27 5.96 34.62 -24.76
CA ALA A 27 5.09 33.45 -24.91
C ALA A 27 5.82 32.14 -24.63
N TRP A 28 7.08 31.99 -25.05
CA TRP A 28 7.88 30.79 -24.80
C TRP A 28 8.26 30.63 -23.32
N LEU A 29 8.68 31.72 -22.66
CA LEU A 29 8.96 31.72 -21.22
C LEU A 29 7.69 31.42 -20.41
N ALA A 30 6.56 32.02 -20.79
CA ALA A 30 5.26 31.74 -20.19
C ALA A 30 4.85 30.28 -20.41
N ALA A 31 5.00 29.74 -21.62
CA ALA A 31 4.70 28.34 -21.93
C ALA A 31 5.57 27.37 -21.12
N ARG A 32 6.87 27.65 -20.93
CA ARG A 32 7.76 26.83 -20.09
C ARG A 32 7.39 26.88 -18.61
N ARG A 33 7.04 28.07 -18.08
CA ARG A 33 6.56 28.20 -16.70
C ARG A 33 5.22 27.49 -16.51
N SER A 34 4.30 27.64 -17.45
CA SER A 34 3.02 26.95 -17.45
C SER A 34 3.18 25.43 -17.55
N ALA A 35 4.12 24.93 -18.35
CA ALA A 35 4.43 23.50 -18.44
C ALA A 35 4.99 22.96 -17.12
N ALA A 36 5.92 23.67 -16.47
CA ALA A 36 6.47 23.28 -15.17
C ALA A 36 5.42 23.32 -14.05
N THR A 37 4.52 24.31 -14.06
CA THR A 37 3.39 24.38 -13.13
C THR A 37 2.37 23.28 -13.41
N ALA A 38 2.05 23.00 -14.68
CA ALA A 38 1.15 21.93 -15.07
C ALA A 38 1.69 20.57 -14.62
N GLU A 39 2.98 20.29 -14.81
CA GLU A 39 3.62 19.06 -14.34
C GLU A 39 3.55 18.91 -12.81
N THR A 40 3.79 20.00 -12.07
CA THR A 40 3.69 19.99 -10.60
C THR A 40 2.25 19.78 -10.13
N LEU A 41 1.29 20.45 -10.75
CA LEU A 41 -0.14 20.27 -10.46
C LEU A 41 -0.61 18.86 -10.82
N THR A 42 -0.16 18.31 -11.96
CA THR A 42 -0.46 16.93 -12.36
C THR A 42 0.08 15.93 -11.35
N ARG A 43 1.28 16.15 -10.80
CA ARG A 43 1.83 15.32 -9.72
C ARG A 43 1.00 15.42 -8.44
N MET A 44 0.69 16.63 -7.98
CA MET A 44 -0.13 16.84 -6.77
C MET A 44 -1.53 16.23 -6.90
N GLU A 45 -2.15 16.36 -8.07
CA GLU A 45 -3.47 15.78 -8.35
C GLU A 45 -3.41 14.25 -8.37
N ARG A 46 -2.32 13.67 -8.90
CA ARG A 46 -2.07 12.23 -8.83
C ARG A 46 -1.92 11.75 -7.39
N ASP A 47 -1.12 12.45 -6.58
CA ASP A 47 -0.90 12.10 -5.17
C ASP A 47 -2.20 12.22 -4.36
N ARG A 48 -2.98 13.29 -4.59
CA ARG A 48 -4.30 13.48 -3.97
C ARG A 48 -5.24 12.32 -4.33
N ARG A 49 -5.34 11.97 -5.61
CA ARG A 49 -6.18 10.83 -6.06
C ARG A 49 -5.73 9.50 -5.46
N HIS A 50 -4.43 9.29 -5.31
CA HIS A 50 -3.89 8.08 -4.69
C HIS A 50 -4.29 7.98 -3.22
N GLU A 51 -4.21 9.07 -2.45
CA GLU A 51 -4.67 9.07 -1.06
C GLU A 51 -6.21 8.95 -0.96
N GLU A 52 -6.97 9.58 -1.85
CA GLU A 52 -8.44 9.48 -1.87
C GLU A 52 -8.94 8.07 -2.18
N ARG A 53 -8.19 7.29 -2.96
CA ARG A 53 -8.52 5.89 -3.29
C ARG A 53 -7.91 4.89 -2.32
N ARG A 54 -7.31 5.34 -1.22
CA ARG A 54 -6.68 4.46 -0.24
C ARG A 54 -7.70 3.52 0.40
N PRO A 55 -7.53 2.19 0.32
CA PRO A 55 -8.45 1.24 0.94
C PRO A 55 -8.52 1.39 2.46
N GLN A 56 -9.74 1.45 2.98
CA GLN A 56 -10.06 1.52 4.40
C GLN A 56 -10.44 0.12 4.87
N LEU A 57 -9.45 -0.60 5.39
CA LEU A 57 -9.65 -1.93 5.96
C LEU A 57 -9.85 -1.86 7.48
N GLU A 58 -10.93 -2.48 7.93
CA GLU A 58 -11.22 -2.76 9.33
C GLU A 58 -10.87 -4.23 9.63
N LEU A 59 -10.11 -4.43 10.70
CA LEU A 59 -9.63 -5.73 11.12
C LEU A 59 -10.08 -5.99 12.55
N SER A 60 -10.62 -7.18 12.80
CA SER A 60 -10.95 -7.63 14.16
C SER A 60 -10.58 -9.10 14.33
N MET A 61 -10.34 -9.49 15.58
CA MET A 61 -10.03 -10.86 15.94
C MET A 61 -11.10 -11.40 16.88
N GLU A 62 -11.64 -12.57 16.57
CA GLU A 62 -12.59 -13.29 17.40
C GLU A 62 -11.97 -14.59 17.92
N SER A 63 -11.89 -14.74 19.24
CA SER A 63 -11.48 -16.01 19.85
C SER A 63 -12.58 -17.06 19.69
N ARG A 64 -12.24 -18.26 19.22
CA ARG A 64 -13.19 -19.38 19.06
C ARG A 64 -12.98 -20.46 20.11
N PHE A 65 -11.73 -20.86 20.30
CA PHE A 65 -11.29 -21.85 21.29
C PHE A 65 -9.96 -21.39 21.88
N GLN A 66 -9.43 -22.08 22.89
CA GLN A 66 -8.00 -21.94 23.21
C GLN A 66 -7.20 -22.15 21.90
N ASP A 67 -6.03 -21.60 21.70
CA ASP A 67 -5.21 -21.71 20.48
C ASP A 67 -5.77 -21.27 19.11
N HIS A 68 -7.09 -21.14 18.89
CA HIS A 68 -7.67 -20.79 17.58
C HIS A 68 -8.50 -19.50 17.61
N SER A 69 -8.32 -18.69 16.58
CA SER A 69 -9.02 -17.41 16.41
C SER A 69 -9.41 -17.19 14.96
N ILE A 70 -10.34 -16.26 14.72
CA ILE A 70 -10.73 -15.83 13.39
C ILE A 70 -10.32 -14.37 13.22
N LEU A 71 -9.56 -14.08 12.17
CA LEU A 71 -9.33 -12.71 11.69
C LEU A 71 -10.47 -12.35 10.73
N ASN A 72 -11.27 -11.37 11.10
CA ASN A 72 -12.23 -10.76 10.18
C ASN A 72 -11.56 -9.58 9.48
N VAL A 73 -11.60 -9.60 8.14
CA VAL A 73 -11.08 -8.53 7.29
C VAL A 73 -12.26 -7.90 6.57
N HIS A 74 -12.56 -6.64 6.83
CA HIS A 74 -13.66 -5.90 6.21
C HIS A 74 -13.13 -4.72 5.42
N LEU A 75 -13.64 -4.54 4.19
CA LEU A 75 -13.37 -3.35 3.39
C LEU A 75 -14.48 -2.34 3.65
N ALA A 76 -14.21 -1.38 4.52
CA ALA A 76 -15.16 -0.34 4.93
C ALA A 76 -15.36 0.73 3.85
N GLY A 77 -14.34 0.99 3.03
CA GLY A 77 -14.42 1.98 1.97
C GLY A 77 -13.07 2.33 1.36
N PRO A 78 -12.97 3.50 0.70
CA PRO A 78 -14.10 4.38 0.36
C PRO A 78 -15.03 3.75 -0.69
N ASP A 79 -16.29 4.20 -0.74
CA ASP A 79 -17.35 3.58 -1.56
C ASP A 79 -17.02 3.53 -3.06
N GLU A 80 -16.28 4.53 -3.56
CA GLU A 80 -15.89 4.63 -4.96
C GLU A 80 -14.94 3.51 -5.40
N LEU A 81 -14.33 2.77 -4.46
CA LEU A 81 -13.52 1.61 -4.80
C LEU A 81 -14.34 0.48 -5.40
N GLY A 82 -15.57 0.28 -4.93
CA GLY A 82 -16.42 -0.86 -5.31
C GLY A 82 -15.82 -2.22 -4.92
N VAL A 83 -14.76 -2.65 -5.59
CA VAL A 83 -14.02 -3.90 -5.35
C VAL A 83 -12.51 -3.63 -5.39
N VAL A 84 -11.79 -4.16 -4.40
CA VAL A 84 -10.33 -4.29 -4.42
C VAL A 84 -10.02 -5.73 -4.85
N GLU A 85 -9.49 -5.90 -6.06
CA GLU A 85 -9.28 -7.21 -6.68
C GLU A 85 -8.11 -7.98 -6.06
N PHE A 86 -7.12 -7.24 -5.55
CA PHE A 86 -5.93 -7.81 -4.94
C PHE A 86 -5.78 -7.28 -3.51
N VAL A 87 -5.97 -8.18 -2.55
CA VAL A 87 -5.63 -8.02 -1.15
C VAL A 87 -4.76 -9.20 -0.75
N SER A 88 -3.58 -8.96 -0.20
CA SER A 88 -2.77 -9.97 0.46
C SER A 88 -2.43 -9.52 1.87
N ILE A 89 -2.36 -10.46 2.81
CA ILE A 89 -2.05 -10.17 4.21
C ILE A 89 -0.88 -11.04 4.64
N ARG A 90 0.08 -10.43 5.33
CA ARG A 90 1.23 -11.10 5.91
C ARG A 90 1.32 -10.79 7.41
N VAL A 91 1.66 -11.79 8.20
CA VAL A 91 2.03 -11.62 9.60
C VAL A 91 3.49 -11.21 9.68
N GLU A 92 3.73 -10.05 10.29
CA GLU A 92 5.06 -9.52 10.54
C GLU A 92 5.60 -10.01 11.87
N ASP A 93 6.93 -10.05 11.94
CA ASP A 93 7.67 -10.47 13.11
C ASP A 93 7.75 -9.35 14.18
N ASP A 94 8.16 -9.72 15.39
CA ASP A 94 8.61 -8.75 16.37
C ASP A 94 9.91 -8.04 15.94
N ASP A 95 10.36 -7.05 16.72
CA ASP A 95 11.52 -6.22 16.37
C ASP A 95 12.88 -6.87 16.77
N LYS A 96 12.89 -8.12 17.23
CA LYS A 96 14.13 -8.75 17.72
C LYS A 96 15.01 -9.17 16.55
N ASP A 97 16.27 -8.76 16.60
CA ASP A 97 17.28 -9.22 15.63
C ASP A 97 17.62 -10.70 15.88
N ARG A 98 17.52 -11.48 14.80
CA ARG A 98 17.72 -12.93 14.77
C ARG A 98 18.80 -13.36 13.80
N SER A 99 19.54 -12.40 13.24
CA SER A 99 20.63 -12.65 12.30
C SER A 99 21.73 -13.56 12.87
N ASN A 100 21.91 -13.56 14.20
CA ASN A 100 22.94 -14.34 14.90
C ASN A 100 22.44 -15.68 15.47
N LEU A 101 21.18 -16.07 15.23
CA LEU A 101 20.68 -17.37 15.70
C LEU A 101 21.46 -18.48 15.00
N THR A 102 22.35 -19.14 15.76
CA THR A 102 23.07 -20.32 15.29
C THR A 102 22.10 -21.49 15.41
N PRO A 103 21.65 -22.09 14.31
CA PRO A 103 20.57 -23.07 14.38
C PRO A 103 21.03 -24.32 15.11
N GLY A 104 20.27 -24.77 16.10
CA GLY A 104 20.33 -26.12 16.65
C GLY A 104 19.73 -27.15 15.68
N GLY A 105 20.17 -27.13 14.41
CA GLY A 105 19.70 -28.04 13.36
C GLY A 105 18.63 -27.48 12.39
N ALA A 106 18.17 -26.24 12.54
CA ALA A 106 17.30 -25.59 11.56
C ALA A 106 18.05 -24.95 10.39
N THR A 107 17.41 -24.85 9.23
CA THR A 107 17.96 -24.10 8.09
C THR A 107 17.67 -22.60 8.23
N ALA A 108 18.37 -21.77 7.45
CA ALA A 108 18.05 -20.34 7.37
C ALA A 108 16.62 -20.10 6.84
N GLU A 109 16.14 -20.98 5.97
CA GLU A 109 14.78 -20.97 5.45
C GLU A 109 13.76 -21.24 6.56
N ASP A 110 13.99 -22.24 7.41
CA ASP A 110 13.11 -22.53 8.56
C ASP A 110 12.97 -21.32 9.48
N ILE A 111 14.08 -20.63 9.76
CA ILE A 111 14.11 -19.43 10.61
C ILE A 111 13.36 -18.27 9.98
N SER A 112 13.57 -18.03 8.68
CA SER A 112 12.89 -16.97 7.91
C SER A 112 11.39 -17.22 7.80
N ASN A 113 10.99 -18.47 7.60
CA ASN A 113 9.60 -18.84 7.42
C ASN A 113 8.83 -18.91 8.74
N HIS A 114 9.53 -19.12 9.86
CA HIS A 114 8.93 -19.08 11.19
C HIS A 114 8.36 -17.71 11.54
N VAL A 115 7.07 -17.62 11.87
CA VAL A 115 6.44 -16.38 12.33
C VAL A 115 6.89 -16.06 13.76
N TRP A 116 7.52 -14.91 13.96
CA TRP A 116 8.00 -14.49 15.28
C TRP A 116 6.99 -13.56 15.96
N GLY A 117 5.87 -14.14 16.37
CA GLY A 117 4.77 -13.42 16.99
C GLY A 117 3.79 -14.33 17.72
N PRO A 118 2.72 -13.77 18.31
CA PRO A 118 1.76 -14.53 19.11
C PRO A 118 0.84 -15.44 18.27
N PHE A 119 0.52 -15.02 17.04
CA PHE A 119 -0.40 -15.71 16.13
C PHE A 119 0.17 -15.82 14.72
N ARG A 120 -0.29 -16.84 13.99
CA ARG A 120 -0.11 -17.03 12.56
C ARG A 120 -1.43 -17.43 11.92
N PHE A 121 -1.54 -17.34 10.60
CA PHE A 121 -2.64 -18.00 9.91
C PHE A 121 -2.55 -19.52 10.11
N THR A 122 -3.70 -20.20 10.16
CA THR A 122 -3.70 -21.66 10.18
C THR A 122 -3.06 -22.15 8.87
N PRO A 123 -1.91 -22.85 8.91
CA PRO A 123 -1.19 -23.19 7.69
C PRO A 123 -2.04 -23.99 6.71
N ARG A 124 -1.98 -23.61 5.41
CA ARG A 124 -2.75 -24.23 4.31
C ARG A 124 -4.28 -24.10 4.42
N ALA A 125 -4.81 -23.35 5.38
CA ALA A 125 -6.24 -23.04 5.48
C ALA A 125 -6.54 -21.66 4.88
N ASP A 126 -7.75 -21.47 4.34
CA ASP A 126 -8.23 -20.17 3.84
C ASP A 126 -7.27 -19.40 2.91
N ASN A 127 -6.51 -20.12 2.07
CA ASN A 127 -5.46 -19.58 1.18
C ASN A 127 -4.17 -19.13 1.89
N ALA A 128 -3.94 -19.55 3.14
CA ALA A 128 -2.67 -19.36 3.83
C ALA A 128 -1.56 -20.22 3.21
N ASP A 129 -0.33 -19.70 3.25
CA ASP A 129 0.85 -20.46 2.90
C ASP A 129 1.11 -21.63 3.87
N GLU A 130 2.12 -22.42 3.55
CA GLU A 130 2.45 -23.61 4.33
C GLU A 130 3.01 -23.35 5.72
N HIS A 131 3.40 -22.11 6.02
CA HIS A 131 3.96 -21.70 7.29
C HIS A 131 2.98 -20.87 8.14
N GLY A 132 1.83 -20.51 7.57
CA GLY A 132 0.85 -19.61 8.17
C GLY A 132 1.28 -18.14 8.18
N ARG A 133 2.29 -17.78 7.38
CA ARG A 133 2.90 -16.45 7.42
C ARG A 133 2.15 -15.44 6.56
N ALA A 134 1.63 -15.86 5.41
CA ALA A 134 0.88 -15.00 4.52
C ALA A 134 -0.36 -15.70 3.96
N LEU A 135 -1.35 -14.89 3.58
CA LEU A 135 -2.46 -15.28 2.73
C LEU A 135 -2.09 -14.99 1.27
N GLY A 136 -2.39 -15.93 0.38
CA GLY A 136 -2.45 -15.65 -1.05
C GLY A 136 -3.50 -14.57 -1.36
N SER A 137 -3.40 -13.95 -2.52
CA SER A 137 -4.26 -12.82 -2.87
C SER A 137 -5.74 -13.19 -2.96
N PHE A 138 -6.60 -12.29 -2.51
CA PHE A 138 -8.06 -12.41 -2.63
C PHE A 138 -8.70 -11.04 -2.91
N ALA A 139 -9.94 -11.07 -3.39
CA ALA A 139 -10.71 -9.84 -3.64
C ALA A 139 -11.63 -9.51 -2.45
N LEU A 140 -11.86 -8.22 -2.22
CA LEU A 140 -12.86 -7.71 -1.28
C LEU A 140 -13.73 -6.65 -1.94
N ARG A 141 -15.04 -6.74 -1.73
CA ARG A 141 -16.01 -5.72 -2.13
C ARG A 141 -16.25 -4.77 -0.96
N VAL A 142 -16.40 -3.47 -1.24
CA VAL A 142 -16.75 -2.49 -0.21
C VAL A 142 -18.04 -2.90 0.50
N GLY A 143 -18.06 -2.74 1.83
CA GLY A 143 -19.13 -3.16 2.72
C GLY A 143 -19.14 -4.66 3.01
N ARG A 144 -18.23 -5.45 2.43
CA ARG A 144 -18.10 -6.90 2.70
C ARG A 144 -16.81 -7.20 3.44
N GLY A 145 -16.83 -8.33 4.15
CA GLY A 145 -15.66 -8.88 4.80
C GLY A 145 -15.50 -10.37 4.57
N ARG A 146 -14.34 -10.89 4.95
CA ARG A 146 -14.00 -12.30 4.86
C ARG A 146 -13.28 -12.75 6.14
N PRO A 147 -13.69 -13.88 6.74
CA PRO A 147 -12.99 -14.48 7.87
C PRO A 147 -11.79 -15.30 7.39
N PHE A 148 -10.74 -15.35 8.20
CA PHE A 148 -9.56 -16.20 8.02
C PHE A 148 -9.18 -16.88 9.32
N GLN A 149 -8.90 -18.17 9.27
CA GLN A 149 -8.45 -18.93 10.43
C GLN A 149 -7.02 -18.53 10.84
N MET A 150 -6.86 -18.27 12.13
CA MET A 150 -5.58 -18.07 12.79
C MET A 150 -5.42 -19.05 13.94
N GLU A 151 -4.17 -19.35 14.26
CA GLU A 151 -3.80 -20.13 15.43
C GLU A 151 -2.64 -19.46 16.18
N ARG A 152 -2.53 -19.77 17.48
CA ARG A 152 -1.38 -19.39 18.28
C ARG A 152 -0.13 -19.99 17.67
N THR A 153 0.87 -19.13 17.47
CA THR A 153 2.18 -19.58 17.00
C THR A 153 2.80 -20.48 18.04
N ARG A 154 3.40 -21.58 17.57
CA ARG A 154 4.16 -22.52 18.38
C ARG A 154 5.65 -22.29 18.16
N PRO A 155 6.52 -22.53 19.15
CA PRO A 155 7.96 -22.47 18.94
C PRO A 155 8.39 -23.41 17.81
N GLY A 156 9.46 -23.03 17.09
CA GLY A 156 10.05 -23.88 16.06
C GLY A 156 10.63 -25.16 16.67
N LEU A 157 10.64 -26.26 15.91
CA LEU A 157 11.13 -27.56 16.39
C LEU A 157 12.60 -27.52 16.85
N TRP A 158 13.38 -26.56 16.33
CA TRP A 158 14.79 -26.32 16.68
C TRP A 158 14.99 -25.50 17.96
N MET A 159 13.91 -25.07 18.62
CA MET A 159 13.96 -24.31 19.87
C MET A 159 13.79 -25.25 21.06
N GLU A 160 14.79 -26.11 21.27
CA GLU A 160 14.76 -27.12 22.33
C GLU A 160 14.41 -26.51 23.70
N GLY A 161 13.54 -27.19 24.44
CA GLY A 161 13.07 -26.74 25.76
C GLY A 161 12.01 -25.64 25.74
N LYS A 162 11.66 -25.08 24.58
CA LYS A 162 10.62 -24.05 24.48
C LYS A 162 9.24 -24.68 24.29
N THR A 163 8.36 -24.50 25.28
CA THR A 163 6.96 -24.97 25.21
C THR A 163 6.04 -23.93 24.58
N ILE A 164 4.82 -24.34 24.22
CA ILE A 164 3.79 -23.42 23.70
C ILE A 164 3.45 -22.36 24.77
N GLU A 165 3.29 -22.77 26.02
CA GLU A 165 2.96 -21.87 27.12
C GLU A 165 4.06 -20.82 27.32
N THR A 166 5.32 -21.25 27.31
CA THR A 166 6.48 -20.35 27.44
C THR A 166 6.55 -19.37 26.28
N TRP A 167 6.31 -19.84 25.03
CA TRP A 167 6.23 -18.96 23.87
C TRP A 167 5.11 -17.92 24.01
N GLN A 168 3.92 -18.35 24.41
CA GLN A 168 2.77 -17.46 24.54
C GLN A 168 2.91 -16.47 25.70
N ASP A 169 3.60 -16.86 26.77
CA ASP A 169 3.99 -15.96 27.87
C ASP A 169 4.92 -14.84 27.39
N GLU A 170 5.94 -15.16 26.57
CA GLU A 170 6.87 -14.16 26.01
C GLU A 170 6.16 -13.11 25.14
N TYR A 171 5.13 -13.51 24.40
CA TYR A 171 4.34 -12.59 23.56
C TYR A 171 3.09 -12.06 24.26
N ARG A 172 2.92 -12.29 25.57
CA ARG A 172 1.80 -11.70 26.33
C ARG A 172 1.85 -10.19 26.18
N GLY A 173 0.71 -9.59 25.83
CA GLY A 173 0.57 -8.15 25.60
C GLY A 173 1.26 -7.60 24.34
N HIS A 174 1.97 -8.44 23.57
CA HIS A 174 2.54 -8.02 22.28
C HIS A 174 1.48 -8.10 21.18
N PRO A 175 1.32 -7.05 20.35
CA PRO A 175 0.27 -7.04 19.34
C PRO A 175 0.54 -8.05 18.23
N ILE A 176 -0.53 -8.51 17.59
CA ILE A 176 -0.43 -9.18 16.29
C ILE A 176 -0.16 -8.11 15.24
N ARG A 177 0.93 -8.26 14.48
CA ARG A 177 1.36 -7.30 13.47
C ARG A 177 1.02 -7.84 12.09
N LEU A 178 0.27 -7.06 11.33
CA LEU A 178 -0.16 -7.42 9.99
C LEU A 178 0.29 -6.35 9.00
N VAL A 179 0.79 -6.79 7.86
CA VAL A 179 1.00 -5.96 6.67
C VAL A 179 0.03 -6.41 5.61
N ILE A 180 -0.75 -5.46 5.11
CA ILE A 180 -1.75 -5.69 4.08
C ILE A 180 -1.34 -4.94 2.83
N THR A 181 -1.23 -5.64 1.72
CA THR A 181 -1.00 -5.05 0.41
C THR A 181 -2.30 -5.07 -0.38
N CYS A 182 -2.73 -3.90 -0.82
CA CYS A 182 -3.91 -3.74 -1.67
C CYS A 182 -3.50 -3.18 -3.02
N ARG A 183 -4.06 -3.70 -4.12
CA ARG A 183 -3.95 -3.06 -5.44
C ARG A 183 -5.32 -2.77 -6.03
N VAL A 184 -5.43 -1.59 -6.62
CA VAL A 184 -6.62 -1.12 -7.34
C VAL A 184 -6.18 -0.49 -8.65
N GLY A 185 -6.38 -1.22 -9.76
CA GLY A 185 -5.74 -0.88 -11.03
C GLY A 185 -4.23 -0.91 -10.90
N ASP A 186 -3.55 0.14 -11.35
CA ASP A 186 -2.08 0.27 -11.31
C ASP A 186 -1.54 0.84 -9.99
N GLU A 187 -2.42 1.13 -9.03
CA GLU A 187 -2.05 1.72 -7.74
C GLU A 187 -1.93 0.65 -6.65
N GLU A 188 -0.92 0.79 -5.79
CA GLU A 188 -0.67 -0.10 -4.65
C GLU A 188 -0.62 0.70 -3.34
N TRP A 189 -1.18 0.11 -2.29
CA TRP A 189 -1.08 0.61 -0.91
C TRP A 189 -0.59 -0.51 0.00
N VAL A 190 0.35 -0.17 0.89
CA VAL A 190 0.83 -1.04 1.97
C VAL A 190 0.33 -0.48 3.30
N LEU A 191 -0.45 -1.27 4.02
CA LEU A 191 -1.11 -0.88 5.26
C LEU A 191 -0.57 -1.73 6.42
N ALA A 192 0.12 -1.09 7.35
CA ALA A 192 0.48 -1.72 8.63
C ALA A 192 -0.70 -1.65 9.60
N ARG A 193 -1.01 -2.77 10.26
CA ARG A 193 -2.06 -2.88 11.28
C ARG A 193 -1.54 -3.65 12.49
N ARG A 194 -2.06 -3.28 13.65
CA ARG A 194 -1.78 -3.94 14.92
C ARG A 194 -3.10 -4.30 15.56
N LEU A 195 -3.26 -5.58 15.89
CA LEU A 195 -4.40 -6.08 16.64
C LEU A 195 -3.97 -6.41 18.07
N PRO A 196 -4.85 -6.17 19.07
CA PRO A 196 -4.56 -6.58 20.43
C PRO A 196 -4.40 -8.10 20.50
N ASN A 197 -3.41 -8.56 21.27
CA ASN A 197 -3.28 -9.95 21.69
C ASN A 197 -3.81 -10.05 23.11
N GLU A 198 -5.10 -10.34 23.25
CA GLU A 198 -5.71 -10.49 24.57
C GLU A 198 -5.16 -11.75 25.26
N PRO A 199 -4.72 -11.62 26.52
CA PRO A 199 -4.39 -12.79 27.33
C PRO A 199 -5.65 -13.63 27.54
N TYR A 200 -5.45 -14.94 27.73
CA TYR A 200 -6.51 -15.81 28.27
C TYR A 200 -6.95 -15.36 29.66
#